data_AF-A0A2V8J674-F1
#
_entry.id   AF-A0A2V8J674-F1
#
_cell.length_a   1.000
_cell.length_b   1.000
_cell.length_c   1.000
_cell.angle_alpha   90.00
_cell.angle_beta   90.00
_cell.angle_gamma   90.00
#
_symmetry.space_group_name_H-M   'P 1'
#
loop_
_entity.id
_entity.type
_entity.pdbx_description
1 polymer ?
#
loop_
_entity_poly.entity_id
_entity_poly.type
_entity_poly.pdbx_seq_one_letter_code
_entity_poly.pdbx_strand_id
1 'polypeptide(L)'
;MLVFNASEWINLIVRWTHVFSAILWVGTTYYFTWLDAQLRRSQRTGGDVWMVHSGGFYTVVKQKTLGVPPSDVHWFRWEAMVTWVSGVTLLLVVYYAGGLIVDASNPTVSEHVAKAIGLSALVVGWIVYDLLVRTPLVRTGWAFAIVALVLIVALAWGLRQVMSARAAYIHVGALFGTIMASNVWMRILPPQRRMIAAAARGEPIDPALGAGAKERSIHNTFIVVPTVFLMISNHFPTATYGNRYGLATMAVLIVAGWSAAAVLRRA
;
A
#
# COMPACT_ATOMS: atom_id res chain seq x y z
N MET A 1 -23.95 19.79 -30.69
CA MET A 1 -24.16 18.42 -30.17
C MET A 1 -23.01 18.08 -29.24
N LEU A 2 -23.29 17.72 -27.98
CA LEU A 2 -22.26 17.17 -27.09
C LEU A 2 -21.87 15.79 -27.62
N VAL A 3 -20.63 15.63 -28.07
CA VAL A 3 -20.10 14.32 -28.46
C VAL A 3 -19.80 13.54 -27.19
N PHE A 4 -20.52 12.43 -26.97
CA PHE A 4 -20.27 11.55 -25.84
C PHE A 4 -18.91 10.85 -26.01
N ASN A 5 -17.92 11.25 -25.21
CA ASN A 5 -16.60 10.62 -25.22
C ASN A 5 -16.52 9.47 -24.19
N ALA A 6 -16.85 8.26 -24.63
CA ALA A 6 -16.84 7.08 -23.77
C ALA A 6 -15.49 6.83 -23.07
N SER A 7 -14.36 7.11 -23.75
CA SER A 7 -13.02 6.89 -23.18
C SER A 7 -12.72 7.80 -21.99
N GLU A 8 -13.19 9.05 -22.04
CA GLU A 8 -13.00 10.01 -20.96
C GLU A 8 -13.81 9.61 -19.72
N TRP A 9 -15.06 9.21 -19.92
CA TRP A 9 -15.92 8.69 -18.85
C TRP A 9 -15.36 7.41 -18.21
N ILE A 10 -14.82 6.48 -19.00
CA ILE A 10 -14.15 5.29 -18.47
C ILE A 10 -12.95 5.68 -17.60
N ASN A 11 -12.09 6.60 -18.08
CA ASN A 11 -10.93 7.06 -17.30
C ASN A 11 -11.37 7.68 -15.96
N LEU A 12 -12.41 8.52 -16.00
CA LEU A 12 -12.97 9.18 -14.82
C LEU A 12 -13.53 8.16 -13.82
N ILE A 13 -14.39 7.24 -14.28
CA ILE A 13 -15.05 6.26 -13.41
C ILE A 13 -13.99 5.36 -12.74
N VAL A 14 -13.04 4.83 -13.50
CA VAL A 14 -11.99 3.96 -12.92
C VAL A 14 -11.15 4.73 -11.92
N ARG A 15 -10.79 6.00 -12.21
CA ARG A 15 -10.03 6.85 -11.28
C ARG A 15 -10.81 7.17 -10.02
N TRP A 16 -12.10 7.46 -10.16
CA TRP A 16 -12.97 7.74 -9.04
C TRP A 16 -13.13 6.51 -8.13
N THR A 17 -13.39 5.34 -8.73
CA THR A 17 -13.42 4.06 -8.00
C THR A 17 -12.11 3.80 -7.28
N HIS A 18 -10.96 4.03 -7.94
CA HIS A 18 -9.65 3.84 -7.34
C HIS A 18 -9.43 4.74 -6.12
N VAL A 19 -9.68 6.04 -6.25
CA VAL A 19 -9.51 7.00 -5.15
C VAL A 19 -10.45 6.68 -4.00
N PHE A 20 -11.72 6.39 -4.29
CA PHE A 20 -12.71 6.09 -3.26
C PHE A 20 -12.37 4.79 -2.50
N SER A 21 -12.02 3.72 -3.22
CA SER A 21 -11.58 2.46 -2.59
C SER A 21 -10.29 2.63 -1.80
N ALA A 22 -9.35 3.46 -2.28
CA ALA A 22 -8.13 3.80 -1.55
C ALA A 22 -8.44 4.53 -0.24
N ILE A 23 -9.40 5.46 -0.21
CA ILE A 23 -9.85 6.13 1.02
C ILE A 23 -10.37 5.11 2.03
N LEU A 24 -11.22 4.17 1.61
CA LEU A 24 -11.75 3.13 2.49
C LEU A 24 -10.63 2.22 3.04
N TRP A 25 -9.72 1.79 2.18
CA TRP A 25 -8.64 0.88 2.58
C TRP A 25 -7.57 1.54 3.45
N VAL A 26 -7.10 2.73 3.05
CA VAL A 26 -6.11 3.50 3.82
C VAL A 26 -6.70 3.97 5.13
N GLY A 27 -7.95 4.44 5.12
CA GLY A 27 -8.67 4.85 6.32
C GLY A 27 -8.78 3.73 7.33
N THR A 28 -9.22 2.53 6.91
CA THR A 28 -9.29 1.35 7.78
C THR A 28 -7.91 0.94 8.29
N THR A 29 -6.86 1.02 7.46
CA THR A 29 -5.47 0.72 7.87
C THR A 29 -5.03 1.61 9.04
N TYR A 30 -5.26 2.93 8.97
CA TYR A 30 -4.90 3.85 10.05
C TYR A 30 -5.82 3.71 11.26
N TYR A 31 -7.12 3.50 11.05
CA TYR A 31 -8.07 3.25 12.12
C TYR A 31 -7.65 2.05 12.96
N PHE A 32 -7.37 0.91 12.32
CA PHE A 32 -6.89 -0.28 13.04
C PHE A 32 -5.52 -0.07 13.66
N THR A 33 -4.63 0.68 13.03
CA THR A 33 -3.32 1.02 13.62
C THR A 33 -3.48 1.76 14.95
N TRP A 34 -4.35 2.78 14.98
CA TRP A 34 -4.67 3.55 16.18
C TRP A 34 -5.39 2.68 17.22
N LEU A 35 -6.43 1.95 16.82
CA LEU A 35 -7.22 1.09 17.72
C LEU A 35 -6.35 0.06 18.42
N ASP A 36 -5.44 -0.56 17.67
CA ASP A 36 -4.54 -1.59 18.16
C ASP A 36 -3.46 -0.99 19.10
N ALA A 37 -3.11 0.29 18.95
CA ALA A 37 -2.29 1.03 19.90
C ALA A 37 -3.06 1.37 21.19
N GLN A 38 -4.31 1.82 21.10
CA GLN A 38 -5.14 2.08 22.28
C GLN A 38 -5.43 0.79 23.07
N LEU A 39 -5.76 -0.31 22.40
CA LEU A 39 -5.97 -1.61 23.05
C LEU A 39 -4.72 -2.11 23.77
N ARG A 40 -3.52 -1.86 23.23
CA ARG A 40 -2.26 -2.17 23.94
C ARG A 40 -2.08 -1.33 25.20
N ARG A 41 -2.51 -0.07 25.20
CA ARG A 41 -2.48 0.79 26.40
C ARG A 41 -3.51 0.32 27.42
N SER A 42 -4.74 0.05 26.97
CA SER A 42 -5.85 -0.36 27.82
C SER A 42 -5.58 -1.70 28.51
N GLN A 43 -4.94 -2.67 27.82
CA GLN A 43 -4.51 -3.94 28.40
C GLN A 43 -3.53 -3.79 29.57
N ARG A 44 -2.74 -2.70 29.61
CA ARG A 44 -1.81 -2.42 30.73
C ARG A 44 -2.53 -1.83 31.94
N THR A 45 -3.67 -1.18 31.72
CA THR A 45 -4.46 -0.49 32.76
C THR A 45 -5.72 -1.27 33.13
N GLY A 46 -5.95 -2.46 32.54
CA GLY A 46 -7.15 -3.27 32.79
C GLY A 46 -8.44 -2.69 32.21
N GLY A 47 -8.36 -1.81 31.21
CA GLY A 47 -9.52 -1.10 30.64
C GLY A 47 -9.88 -1.49 29.20
N ASP A 48 -11.05 -1.05 28.77
CA ASP A 48 -11.54 -1.16 27.38
C ASP A 48 -11.25 0.11 26.58
N VAL A 49 -11.32 0.03 25.25
CA VAL A 49 -11.25 1.22 24.39
C VAL A 49 -12.66 1.75 24.16
N TRP A 50 -12.91 2.96 24.67
CA TRP A 50 -14.15 3.68 24.47
C TRP A 50 -14.01 4.67 23.31
N MET A 51 -15.02 4.73 22.46
CA MET A 51 -15.09 5.61 21.31
C MET A 51 -16.44 6.31 21.26
N VAL A 52 -16.46 7.48 20.66
CA VAL A 52 -17.69 8.21 20.33
C VAL A 52 -17.77 8.35 18.82
N HIS A 53 -18.92 8.06 18.26
CA HIS A 53 -19.22 8.39 16.88
C HIS A 53 -20.71 8.70 16.76
N SER A 54 -21.05 9.77 16.03
CA SER A 54 -22.41 10.30 16.03
C SER A 54 -22.89 10.57 17.47
N GLY A 55 -24.16 10.36 17.79
CA GLY A 55 -24.71 10.56 19.13
C GLY A 55 -24.50 9.39 20.10
N GLY A 56 -23.59 8.44 19.82
CA GLY A 56 -23.44 7.20 20.58
C GLY A 56 -22.02 6.95 21.10
N PHE A 57 -21.94 6.19 22.20
CA PHE A 57 -20.70 5.68 22.77
C PHE A 57 -20.57 4.19 22.47
N TYR A 58 -19.35 3.76 22.15
CA TYR A 58 -19.02 2.39 21.76
C TYR A 58 -17.83 1.89 22.57
N THR A 59 -17.87 0.61 22.92
CA THR A 59 -16.76 -0.07 23.59
C THR A 59 -16.21 -1.16 22.69
N VAL A 60 -14.88 -1.16 22.49
CA VAL A 60 -14.18 -2.22 21.76
C VAL A 60 -13.25 -2.96 22.69
N VAL A 61 -13.43 -4.28 22.70
CA VAL A 61 -12.66 -5.22 23.52
C VAL A 61 -11.96 -6.21 22.60
N LYS A 62 -10.67 -6.42 22.83
CA LYS A 62 -9.89 -7.42 22.08
C LYS A 62 -10.16 -8.82 22.64
N GLN A 63 -10.87 -9.64 21.87
CA GLN A 63 -11.18 -11.01 22.25
C GLN A 63 -10.05 -11.98 21.89
N LYS A 64 -9.87 -13.03 22.71
CA LYS A 64 -8.92 -14.12 22.46
C LYS A 64 -9.56 -15.30 21.73
N THR A 65 -10.89 -15.40 21.76
CA THR A 65 -11.70 -16.45 21.14
C THR A 65 -12.81 -15.80 20.30
N LEU A 66 -13.43 -16.58 19.40
CA LEU A 66 -14.62 -16.13 18.70
C LEU A 66 -15.84 -16.34 19.61
N GLY A 67 -16.55 -15.26 19.94
CA GLY A 67 -17.85 -15.31 20.61
C GLY A 67 -19.05 -15.40 19.67
N VAL A 68 -18.82 -15.48 18.37
CA VAL A 68 -19.84 -15.50 17.30
C VAL A 68 -19.48 -16.53 16.23
N PRO A 69 -20.46 -16.98 15.42
CA PRO A 69 -20.19 -17.81 14.25
C PRO A 69 -19.14 -17.17 13.31
N PRO A 70 -18.23 -17.96 12.69
CA PRO A 70 -17.24 -17.44 11.75
C PRO A 70 -17.80 -16.64 10.56
N SER A 71 -19.05 -16.92 10.17
CA SER A 71 -19.78 -16.20 9.12
C SER A 71 -20.00 -14.73 9.45
N ASP A 72 -20.08 -14.41 10.74
CA ASP A 72 -20.44 -13.08 11.23
C ASP A 72 -19.19 -12.20 11.42
N VAL A 73 -18.01 -12.80 11.27
CA VAL A 73 -16.72 -12.09 11.31
C VAL A 73 -16.54 -11.35 9.99
N HIS A 74 -16.54 -10.02 10.06
CA HIS A 74 -16.25 -9.17 8.90
C HIS A 74 -14.74 -9.18 8.56
N TRP A 75 -14.43 -9.10 7.25
CA TRP A 75 -13.06 -9.10 6.74
C TRP A 75 -12.79 -7.90 5.83
N PHE A 76 -11.81 -7.10 6.21
CA PHE A 76 -11.31 -5.97 5.41
C PHE A 76 -10.35 -6.46 4.32
N ARG A 77 -10.90 -7.10 3.28
CA ARG A 77 -10.14 -7.69 2.15
C ARG A 77 -10.45 -7.05 0.81
N TRP A 78 -11.69 -6.61 0.63
CA TRP A 78 -12.18 -6.16 -0.67
C TRP A 78 -11.72 -4.74 -0.99
N GLU A 79 -11.57 -3.90 0.02
CA GLU A 79 -11.07 -2.52 -0.11
C GLU A 79 -9.67 -2.53 -0.71
N ALA A 80 -8.80 -3.42 -0.23
CA ALA A 80 -7.46 -3.64 -0.78
C ALA A 80 -7.48 -4.14 -2.22
N MET A 81 -8.34 -5.14 -2.51
CA MET A 81 -8.44 -5.72 -3.85
C MET A 81 -8.97 -4.72 -4.86
N VAL A 82 -10.07 -4.03 -4.56
CA VAL A 82 -10.68 -3.05 -5.47
C VAL A 82 -9.72 -1.89 -5.72
N THR A 83 -9.02 -1.41 -4.69
CA THR A 83 -7.98 -0.37 -4.86
C THR A 83 -6.87 -0.84 -5.79
N TRP A 84 -6.36 -2.05 -5.59
CA TRP A 84 -5.27 -2.58 -6.40
C TRP A 84 -5.69 -2.84 -7.85
N VAL A 85 -6.82 -3.53 -8.06
CA VAL A 85 -7.34 -3.83 -9.41
C VAL A 85 -7.61 -2.54 -10.18
N SER A 86 -8.32 -1.57 -9.58
CA SER A 86 -8.58 -0.29 -10.23
C SER A 86 -7.30 0.50 -10.51
N GLY A 87 -6.30 0.42 -9.62
CA GLY A 87 -5.00 1.06 -9.80
C GLY A 87 -4.18 0.44 -10.93
N VAL A 88 -4.15 -0.89 -11.03
CA VAL A 88 -3.53 -1.60 -12.16
C VAL A 88 -4.27 -1.29 -13.45
N THR A 89 -5.59 -1.23 -13.45
CA THR A 89 -6.37 -0.81 -14.62
C THR A 89 -5.99 0.61 -15.07
N LEU A 90 -5.84 1.56 -14.14
CA LEU A 90 -5.36 2.91 -14.48
C LEU A 90 -3.94 2.90 -15.03
N LEU A 91 -3.04 2.12 -14.43
CA LEU A 91 -1.67 1.97 -14.92
C LEU A 91 -1.68 1.48 -16.37
N LEU A 92 -2.45 0.43 -16.65
CA LEU A 92 -2.58 -0.15 -17.99
C LEU A 92 -3.18 0.84 -18.99
N VAL A 93 -4.30 1.49 -18.66
CA VAL A 93 -4.98 2.43 -19.55
C VAL A 93 -4.10 3.65 -19.83
N VAL A 94 -3.51 4.26 -18.80
CA VAL A 94 -2.80 5.54 -18.92
C VAL A 94 -1.40 5.38 -19.47
N TYR A 95 -0.65 4.34 -19.05
CA TYR A 95 0.76 4.20 -19.41
C TYR A 95 1.01 3.12 -20.47
N TYR A 96 0.29 2.00 -20.43
CA TYR A 96 0.56 0.88 -21.34
C TYR A 96 -0.24 0.96 -22.65
N ALA A 97 -1.47 1.47 -22.60
CA ALA A 97 -2.28 1.75 -23.78
C ALA A 97 -2.21 3.22 -24.20
N GLY A 98 -2.11 4.14 -23.24
CA GLY A 98 -2.16 5.59 -23.47
C GLY A 98 -0.85 6.25 -23.91
N GLY A 99 0.23 5.50 -24.11
CA GLY A 99 1.49 6.01 -24.68
C GLY A 99 2.33 6.90 -23.76
N LEU A 100 2.04 6.96 -22.45
CA LEU A 100 2.77 7.81 -21.49
C LEU A 100 3.99 7.12 -20.84
N ILE A 101 4.37 5.93 -21.30
CA ILE A 101 5.46 5.15 -20.69
C ILE A 101 6.84 5.69 -21.07
N VAL A 102 7.09 5.97 -22.35
CA VAL A 102 8.37 6.54 -22.83
C VAL A 102 8.23 8.04 -23.10
N ASP A 103 9.36 8.74 -23.22
CA ASP A 103 9.36 10.09 -23.79
C ASP A 103 9.00 10.01 -25.27
N ALA A 104 7.92 10.70 -25.66
CA ALA A 104 7.44 10.68 -27.05
C ALA A 104 8.41 11.37 -28.03
N SER A 105 9.25 12.28 -27.54
CA SER A 105 10.17 13.07 -28.37
C SER A 105 11.55 12.43 -28.52
N ASN A 106 12.02 11.69 -27.50
CA ASN A 106 13.34 11.07 -27.50
C ASN A 106 13.38 9.80 -26.63
N PRO A 107 12.78 8.69 -27.10
CA PRO A 107 12.77 7.44 -26.35
C PRO A 107 14.16 6.78 -26.34
N THR A 108 14.67 6.43 -25.16
CA THR A 108 15.95 5.71 -25.00
C THR A 108 15.88 4.24 -25.40
N VAL A 109 14.69 3.63 -25.27
CA VAL A 109 14.40 2.24 -25.64
C VAL A 109 13.04 2.16 -26.31
N SER A 110 12.76 1.04 -26.99
CA SER A 110 11.44 0.83 -27.59
C SER A 110 10.34 0.77 -26.53
N GLU A 111 9.13 1.19 -26.90
CA GLU A 111 7.98 1.21 -25.99
C GLU A 111 7.67 -0.18 -25.41
N HIS A 112 7.82 -1.24 -26.23
CA HIS A 112 7.64 -2.64 -25.80
C HIS A 112 8.63 -3.03 -24.70
N VAL A 113 9.90 -2.64 -24.82
CA VAL A 113 10.93 -2.89 -23.80
C VAL A 113 10.60 -2.13 -22.52
N ALA A 114 10.23 -0.85 -22.62
CA ALA A 114 9.84 -0.05 -21.45
C ALA A 114 8.63 -0.67 -20.71
N LYS A 115 7.62 -1.15 -21.45
CA LYS A 115 6.46 -1.87 -20.89
C LYS A 115 6.87 -3.15 -20.17
N ALA A 116 7.71 -3.97 -20.81
CA ALA A 116 8.19 -5.20 -20.20
C ALA A 116 8.98 -4.95 -18.90
N ILE A 117 9.86 -3.94 -18.90
CA ILE A 117 10.62 -3.54 -17.70
C ILE A 117 9.67 -3.02 -16.61
N GLY A 118 8.69 -2.19 -16.97
CA GLY A 118 7.70 -1.66 -16.03
C GLY A 118 6.89 -2.76 -15.33
N LEU A 119 6.38 -3.75 -16.08
CA LEU A 119 5.67 -4.91 -15.50
C LEU A 119 6.59 -5.74 -14.61
N SER A 120 7.80 -6.01 -15.10
CA SER A 120 8.80 -6.80 -14.38
C SER A 120 9.19 -6.14 -13.06
N ALA A 121 9.30 -4.81 -13.02
CA ALA A 121 9.60 -4.06 -11.81
C ALA A 121 8.55 -4.25 -10.71
N LEU A 122 7.26 -4.37 -11.05
CA LEU A 122 6.20 -4.64 -10.07
C LEU A 122 6.33 -6.05 -9.46
N VAL A 123 6.55 -7.06 -10.31
CA VAL A 123 6.65 -8.46 -9.89
C VAL A 123 7.94 -8.70 -9.12
N VAL A 124 9.09 -8.35 -9.71
CA VAL A 124 10.42 -8.54 -9.10
C VAL A 124 10.55 -7.68 -7.86
N GLY A 125 10.08 -6.44 -7.87
CA GLY A 125 10.11 -5.56 -6.70
C GLY A 125 9.33 -6.15 -5.52
N TRP A 126 8.16 -6.73 -5.76
CA TRP A 126 7.42 -7.44 -4.71
C TRP A 126 8.17 -8.66 -4.19
N ILE A 127 8.75 -9.49 -5.07
CA ILE A 127 9.53 -10.67 -4.66
C ILE A 127 10.73 -10.24 -3.80
N VAL A 128 11.49 -9.25 -4.24
CA VAL A 128 12.65 -8.71 -3.49
C VAL A 128 12.21 -8.22 -2.12
N TYR A 129 11.12 -7.46 -2.03
CA TYR A 129 10.55 -7.04 -0.75
C TYR A 129 10.12 -8.23 0.12
N ASP A 130 9.42 -9.22 -0.44
CA ASP A 130 8.94 -10.37 0.32
C ASP A 130 10.08 -11.19 0.90
N LEU A 131 11.15 -11.39 0.13
CA LEU A 131 12.38 -12.05 0.55
C LEU A 131 13.10 -11.24 1.62
N LEU A 132 13.23 -9.91 1.45
CA LEU A 132 13.91 -9.04 2.41
C LEU A 132 13.26 -9.10 3.79
N VAL A 133 11.92 -9.11 3.86
CA VAL A 133 11.17 -9.20 5.13
C VAL A 133 11.34 -10.55 5.83
N ARG A 134 11.74 -11.61 5.12
CA ARG A 134 12.03 -12.94 5.71
C ARG A 134 13.43 -13.04 6.30
N THR A 135 14.29 -12.04 6.08
CA THR A 135 15.65 -12.02 6.64
C THR A 135 15.65 -11.47 8.07
N PRO A 136 16.71 -11.71 8.87
CA PRO A 136 16.86 -11.10 10.20
C PRO A 136 16.88 -9.56 10.18
N LEU A 137 17.14 -8.93 9.04
CA LEU A 137 17.17 -7.47 8.89
C LEU A 137 15.87 -6.81 9.34
N VAL A 138 14.72 -7.47 9.17
CA VAL A 138 13.41 -6.96 9.60
C VAL A 138 13.36 -6.66 11.10
N ARG A 139 14.16 -7.36 11.91
CA ARG A 139 14.23 -7.14 13.37
C ARG A 139 14.93 -5.82 13.72
N THR A 140 15.71 -5.28 12.78
CA THR A 140 16.43 -4.01 12.93
C THR A 140 15.79 -2.97 12.01
N GLY A 141 14.64 -2.43 12.45
CA GLY A 141 13.76 -1.59 11.60
C GLY A 141 14.45 -0.42 10.90
N TRP A 142 15.42 0.25 11.53
CA TRP A 142 16.17 1.34 10.88
C TRP A 142 17.10 0.83 9.75
N ALA A 143 17.76 -0.31 9.96
CA ALA A 143 18.63 -0.90 8.95
C ALA A 143 17.80 -1.43 7.77
N PHE A 144 16.65 -2.04 8.05
CA PHE A 144 15.67 -2.40 7.03
C PHE A 144 15.22 -1.18 6.21
N ALA A 145 14.89 -0.07 6.87
CA ALA A 145 14.46 1.16 6.19
C ALA A 145 15.56 1.75 5.29
N ILE A 146 16.83 1.73 5.72
CA ILE A 146 17.96 2.19 4.88
C ILE A 146 18.11 1.29 3.65
N VAL A 147 18.13 -0.03 3.82
CA VAL A 147 18.24 -0.97 2.69
C VAL A 147 17.06 -0.81 1.74
N ALA A 148 15.84 -0.70 2.26
CA ALA A 148 14.65 -0.45 1.46
C ALA A 148 14.77 0.86 0.67
N LEU A 149 15.23 1.95 1.29
CA LEU A 149 15.41 3.24 0.62
C LEU A 149 16.42 3.14 -0.52
N VAL A 150 17.56 2.48 -0.30
CA VAL A 150 18.58 2.25 -1.33
C VAL A 150 17.99 1.47 -2.50
N LEU A 151 17.26 0.39 -2.24
CA LEU A 151 16.61 -0.42 -3.28
C LEU A 151 15.56 0.38 -4.06
N ILE A 152 14.77 1.21 -3.39
CA ILE A 152 13.75 2.05 -4.02
C ILE A 152 14.40 3.12 -4.90
N VAL A 153 15.45 3.79 -4.41
CA VAL A 153 16.18 4.81 -5.17
C VAL A 153 16.89 4.18 -6.37
N ALA A 154 17.51 3.01 -6.20
CA ALA A 154 18.15 2.27 -7.28
C ALA A 154 17.12 1.85 -8.35
N LEU A 155 15.95 1.33 -7.94
CA LEU A 155 14.86 1.00 -8.84
C LEU A 155 14.41 2.24 -9.62
N ALA A 156 14.11 3.34 -8.92
CA ALA A 156 13.62 4.56 -9.55
C ALA A 156 14.66 5.16 -10.52
N TRP A 157 15.94 5.13 -10.15
CA TRP A 157 17.02 5.52 -11.04
C TRP A 157 17.06 4.65 -12.30
N GLY A 158 16.97 3.33 -12.15
CA GLY A 158 16.95 2.38 -13.27
C GLY A 158 15.75 2.56 -14.19
N LEU A 159 14.54 2.74 -13.62
CA LEU A 159 13.34 3.03 -14.39
C LEU A 159 13.51 4.32 -15.21
N ARG A 160 14.05 5.39 -14.62
CA ARG A 160 14.28 6.66 -15.35
C ARG A 160 15.24 6.54 -16.54
N GLN A 161 16.03 5.47 -16.66
CA GLN A 161 16.87 5.24 -17.84
C GLN A 161 16.06 4.74 -19.05
N VAL A 162 14.89 4.15 -18.82
CA VAL A 162 14.10 3.43 -19.84
C VAL A 162 12.68 3.96 -20.02
N MET A 163 12.19 4.80 -19.11
CA MET A 163 10.83 5.36 -19.16
C MET A 163 10.84 6.84 -18.77
N SER A 164 9.76 7.55 -19.11
CA SER A 164 9.62 8.97 -18.75
C SER A 164 9.71 9.17 -17.24
N ALA A 165 10.20 10.33 -16.78
CA ALA A 165 10.32 10.61 -15.35
C ALA A 165 8.98 10.49 -14.62
N ARG A 166 7.89 10.88 -15.30
CA ARG A 166 6.51 10.70 -14.85
C ARG A 166 6.15 9.22 -14.69
N ALA A 167 6.42 8.40 -15.70
CA ALA A 167 6.15 6.97 -15.65
C ALA A 167 6.94 6.31 -14.51
N ALA A 168 8.22 6.67 -14.33
CA ALA A 168 9.07 6.10 -13.28
C ALA A 168 8.48 6.35 -11.88
N TYR A 169 8.03 7.58 -11.58
CA TYR A 169 7.37 7.91 -10.31
C TYR A 169 6.12 7.07 -10.06
N ILE A 170 5.26 6.96 -11.07
CA ILE A 170 4.02 6.19 -10.96
C ILE A 170 4.28 4.69 -10.85
N HIS A 171 5.33 4.16 -11.48
CA HIS A 171 5.71 2.76 -11.33
C HIS A 171 6.27 2.45 -9.92
N VAL A 172 7.03 3.36 -9.31
CA VAL A 172 7.44 3.20 -7.90
C VAL A 172 6.22 3.19 -6.98
N GLY A 173 5.28 4.11 -7.19
CA GLY A 173 4.04 4.14 -6.42
C GLY A 173 3.15 2.92 -6.67
N ALA A 174 3.09 2.41 -7.90
CA ALA A 174 2.35 1.21 -8.26
C ALA A 174 2.98 -0.04 -7.63
N LEU A 175 4.31 -0.09 -7.54
CA LEU A 175 5.02 -1.14 -6.80
C LEU A 175 4.63 -1.10 -5.32
N PHE A 176 4.59 0.07 -4.70
CA PHE A 176 4.15 0.21 -3.31
C PHE A 176 2.72 -0.30 -3.09
N GLY A 177 1.78 0.12 -3.94
CA GLY A 177 0.41 -0.39 -3.91
C GLY A 177 0.33 -1.91 -4.12
N THR A 178 1.16 -2.45 -5.01
CA THR A 178 1.25 -3.90 -5.28
C THR A 178 1.82 -4.67 -4.09
N ILE A 179 2.87 -4.16 -3.45
CA ILE A 179 3.42 -4.73 -2.22
C ILE A 179 2.34 -4.76 -1.13
N MET A 180 1.64 -3.64 -0.93
CA MET A 180 0.62 -3.54 0.11
C MET A 180 -0.56 -4.49 -0.12
N ALA A 181 -1.04 -4.59 -1.36
CA ALA A 181 -2.15 -5.48 -1.71
C ALA A 181 -1.73 -6.95 -1.57
N SER A 182 -0.52 -7.28 -2.02
CA SER A 182 0.03 -8.63 -1.88
C SER A 182 0.27 -9.02 -0.41
N ASN A 183 0.67 -8.06 0.43
CA ASN A 183 0.74 -8.26 1.88
C ASN A 183 -0.61 -8.68 2.45
N VAL A 184 -1.70 -7.99 2.08
CA VAL A 184 -3.06 -8.36 2.49
C VAL A 184 -3.39 -9.77 2.03
N TRP A 185 -3.32 -10.02 0.73
CA TRP A 185 -3.87 -11.25 0.15
C TRP A 185 -3.02 -12.50 0.36
N MET A 186 -1.69 -12.35 0.41
CA MET A 186 -0.76 -13.49 0.45
C MET A 186 -0.10 -13.70 1.80
N ARG A 187 -0.07 -12.69 2.69
CA ARG A 187 0.65 -12.77 3.97
C ARG A 187 -0.23 -12.50 5.20
N ILE A 188 -1.33 -11.77 5.07
CA ILE A 188 -2.24 -11.44 6.18
C ILE A 188 -3.48 -12.33 6.20
N LEU A 189 -4.18 -12.45 5.06
CA LEU A 189 -5.42 -13.24 4.99
C LEU A 189 -5.23 -14.74 5.26
N PRO A 190 -4.18 -15.43 4.76
CA PRO A 190 -4.06 -16.87 4.98
C PRO A 190 -3.88 -17.24 6.47
N PRO A 191 -3.01 -16.57 7.27
CA PRO A 191 -2.98 -16.77 8.71
C PRO A 191 -4.31 -16.46 9.40
N GLN A 192 -4.98 -15.35 9.05
CA GLN A 192 -6.28 -15.00 9.62
C GLN A 192 -7.34 -16.09 9.37
N ARG A 193 -7.33 -16.73 8.19
CA ARG A 193 -8.26 -17.85 7.88
C ARG A 193 -8.02 -19.04 8.79
N ARG A 194 -6.75 -19.36 9.05
CA ARG A 194 -6.38 -20.44 9.97
C ARG A 194 -6.78 -20.11 11.40
N MET A 195 -6.59 -18.86 11.84
CA MET A 195 -7.00 -18.40 13.17
C MET A 195 -8.52 -18.52 13.38
N ILE A 196 -9.32 -18.06 12.40
CA ILE A 196 -10.78 -18.14 12.46
C ILE A 196 -11.25 -19.59 12.41
N ALA A 197 -10.64 -20.44 11.58
CA ALA A 197 -10.97 -21.85 11.52
C ALA A 197 -10.62 -22.59 12.82
N ALA A 198 -9.48 -22.31 13.45
CA ALA A 198 -9.10 -22.87 14.75
C ALA A 198 -10.07 -22.43 15.85
N ALA A 199 -10.37 -21.12 15.91
CA ALA A 199 -11.32 -20.58 16.87
C ALA A 199 -12.74 -21.16 16.69
N ALA A 200 -13.16 -21.42 15.44
CA ALA A 200 -14.44 -22.09 15.15
C ALA A 200 -14.51 -23.53 15.68
N ARG A 201 -13.36 -24.21 15.80
CA ARG A 201 -13.23 -25.55 16.37
C ARG A 201 -13.00 -25.56 17.88
N GLY A 202 -12.96 -24.39 18.52
CA GLY A 202 -12.59 -24.27 19.93
C GLY A 202 -11.11 -24.59 20.21
N GLU A 203 -10.27 -24.61 19.18
CA GLU A 203 -8.84 -24.88 19.29
C GLU A 203 -8.07 -23.62 19.73
N PRO A 204 -6.95 -23.78 20.46
CA PRO A 204 -6.09 -22.66 20.78
C PRO A 204 -5.52 -22.02 19.50
N ILE A 205 -5.53 -20.69 19.44
CA ILE A 205 -4.97 -19.93 18.33
C ILE A 205 -3.45 -19.84 18.48
N ASP A 206 -2.71 -20.35 17.50
CA ASP A 206 -1.25 -20.22 17.44
C ASP A 206 -0.82 -18.73 17.36
N PRO A 207 -0.12 -18.18 18.37
CA PRO A 207 0.34 -16.80 18.37
C PRO A 207 1.29 -16.46 17.21
N ALA A 208 2.02 -17.44 16.67
CA ALA A 208 2.97 -17.23 15.57
C ALA A 208 2.27 -16.81 14.27
N LEU A 209 1.02 -17.24 14.06
CA LEU A 209 0.20 -16.87 12.89
C LEU A 209 -0.04 -15.35 12.84
N GLY A 210 -0.20 -14.70 14.00
CA GLY A 210 -0.47 -13.27 14.09
C GLY A 210 0.76 -12.39 13.93
N ALA A 211 1.94 -12.87 14.34
CA ALA A 211 3.17 -12.06 14.34
C ALA A 211 3.60 -11.63 12.92
N GLY A 212 3.64 -12.57 11.98
CA GLY A 212 4.01 -12.27 10.59
C GLY A 212 2.99 -11.35 9.89
N ALA A 213 1.70 -11.58 10.10
CA ALA A 213 0.64 -10.74 9.55
C ALA A 213 0.72 -9.30 10.10
N LYS A 214 1.00 -9.15 11.40
CA LYS A 214 1.20 -7.85 12.03
C LYS A 214 2.37 -7.07 11.43
N GLU A 215 3.50 -7.74 11.18
CA GLU A 215 4.67 -7.09 10.56
C GLU A 215 4.34 -6.51 9.18
N ARG A 216 3.61 -7.27 8.36
CA ARG A 216 3.17 -6.81 7.03
C ARG A 216 2.18 -5.64 7.13
N SER A 217 1.27 -5.65 8.10
CA SER A 217 0.39 -4.51 8.35
C SER A 217 1.16 -3.26 8.76
N ILE A 218 2.20 -3.39 9.60
CA ILE A 218 3.06 -2.27 9.98
C ILE A 218 3.73 -1.68 8.73
N HIS A 219 4.32 -2.53 7.88
CA HIS A 219 4.92 -2.07 6.63
C HIS A 219 3.91 -1.36 5.73
N ASN A 220 2.68 -1.87 5.61
CA ASN A 220 1.63 -1.18 4.86
C ASN A 220 1.40 0.25 5.40
N THR A 221 1.31 0.45 6.72
CA THR A 221 1.16 1.79 7.31
C THR A 221 2.29 2.75 6.90
N PHE A 222 3.53 2.27 6.82
CA PHE A 222 4.68 3.10 6.38
C PHE A 222 4.69 3.35 4.87
N ILE A 223 4.25 2.38 4.07
CA ILE A 223 4.24 2.47 2.61
C ILE A 223 3.11 3.38 2.11
N VAL A 224 1.97 3.45 2.81
CA VAL A 224 0.80 4.25 2.41
C VAL A 224 1.14 5.72 2.16
N VAL A 225 1.76 6.41 3.12
CA VAL A 225 2.01 7.86 3.03
C VAL A 225 2.79 8.24 1.76
N PRO A 226 3.97 7.63 1.49
CA PRO A 226 4.69 7.93 0.26
C PRO A 226 3.97 7.44 -1.00
N THR A 227 3.17 6.36 -0.92
CA THR A 227 2.33 5.93 -2.06
C THR A 227 1.35 7.03 -2.47
N VAL A 228 0.63 7.60 -1.51
CA VAL A 228 -0.32 8.70 -1.77
C VAL A 228 0.41 9.87 -2.41
N PHE A 229 1.57 10.25 -1.89
CA PHE A 229 2.39 11.31 -2.48
C PHE A 229 2.76 11.01 -3.95
N LEU A 230 3.28 9.81 -4.22
CA LEU A 230 3.68 9.41 -5.56
C LEU A 230 2.49 9.45 -6.54
N MET A 231 1.29 9.06 -6.10
CA MET A 231 0.08 9.10 -6.95
C MET A 231 -0.37 10.53 -7.27
N ILE A 232 -0.30 11.46 -6.31
CA ILE A 232 -0.68 12.87 -6.54
C ILE A 232 0.41 13.68 -7.27
N SER A 233 1.63 13.16 -7.39
CA SER A 233 2.77 13.86 -8.01
C SER A 233 2.49 14.38 -9.42
N ASN A 234 1.56 13.74 -10.14
CA ASN A 234 1.11 14.20 -11.46
C ASN A 234 0.49 15.61 -11.46
N HIS A 235 0.00 16.10 -10.32
CA HIS A 235 -0.52 17.46 -10.18
C HIS A 235 0.58 18.50 -9.91
N PHE A 236 1.81 18.06 -9.62
CA PHE A 236 2.94 18.93 -9.26
C PHE A 236 4.23 18.50 -10.00
N PRO A 237 4.23 18.45 -11.35
CA PRO A 237 5.36 17.94 -12.13
C PRO A 237 6.64 18.73 -11.88
N THR A 238 6.56 20.06 -11.81
CA THR A 238 7.72 20.94 -11.61
C THR A 238 8.40 20.72 -10.26
N ALA A 239 7.63 20.54 -9.19
CA ALA A 239 8.16 20.26 -7.86
C ALA A 239 8.67 18.81 -7.71
N THR A 240 8.15 17.87 -8.49
CA THR A 240 8.41 16.43 -8.33
C THR A 240 9.34 15.86 -9.39
N TYR A 241 8.81 15.15 -10.39
CA TYR A 241 9.59 14.39 -11.36
C TYR A 241 10.18 15.23 -12.50
N GLY A 242 9.65 16.43 -12.74
CA GLY A 242 9.99 17.29 -13.87
C GLY A 242 11.18 18.21 -13.63
N ASN A 243 11.78 18.23 -12.43
CA ASN A 243 12.99 19.02 -12.14
C ASN A 243 14.26 18.16 -12.11
N ARG A 244 15.42 18.84 -12.15
CA ARG A 244 16.76 18.22 -12.12
C ARG A 244 17.00 17.32 -10.90
N TYR A 245 16.29 17.55 -9.80
CA TYR A 245 16.43 16.83 -8.55
C TYR A 245 15.34 15.77 -8.32
N GLY A 246 14.52 15.41 -9.32
CA GLY A 246 13.36 14.55 -9.10
C GLY A 246 13.66 13.27 -8.31
N LEU A 247 14.72 12.53 -8.65
CA LEU A 247 15.10 11.34 -7.87
C LEU A 247 15.35 11.64 -6.37
N ALA A 248 16.07 12.74 -6.08
CA ALA A 248 16.33 13.16 -4.70
C ALA A 248 15.04 13.64 -4.01
N THR A 249 14.19 14.40 -4.72
CA THR A 249 12.87 14.81 -4.23
C THR A 249 12.03 13.60 -3.83
N MET A 250 11.98 12.57 -4.67
CA MET A 250 11.28 11.32 -4.37
C MET A 250 11.81 10.66 -3.09
N ALA A 251 13.13 10.53 -2.96
CA ALA A 251 13.76 9.93 -1.78
C ALA A 251 13.43 10.70 -0.49
N VAL A 252 13.53 12.03 -0.53
CA VAL A 252 13.18 12.90 0.61
C VAL A 252 11.72 12.72 1.02
N LEU A 253 10.82 12.67 0.05
CA LEU A 253 9.39 12.53 0.33
C LEU A 253 9.01 11.13 0.82
N ILE A 254 9.75 10.09 0.40
CA ILE A 254 9.63 8.76 1.00
C ILE A 254 10.01 8.78 2.47
N VAL A 255 11.16 9.39 2.81
CA VAL A 255 11.62 9.52 4.21
C VAL A 255 10.65 10.38 5.04
N ALA A 256 10.16 11.48 4.48
CA ALA A 256 9.14 12.31 5.12
C ALA A 256 7.85 11.52 5.37
N GLY A 257 7.40 10.74 4.39
CA GLY A 257 6.24 9.86 4.53
C GLY A 257 6.42 8.79 5.61
N TRP A 258 7.59 8.17 5.68
CA TRP A 258 7.90 7.21 6.75
C TRP A 258 7.93 7.87 8.13
N SER A 259 8.46 9.09 8.22
CA SER A 259 8.49 9.87 9.45
C SER A 259 7.08 10.23 9.91
N ALA A 260 6.21 10.67 8.99
CA ALA A 260 4.81 10.94 9.27
C ALA A 260 4.07 9.68 9.74
N ALA A 261 4.28 8.53 9.07
CA ALA A 261 3.71 7.25 9.51
C ALA A 261 4.21 6.83 10.91
N ALA A 262 5.48 7.09 11.23
CA ALA A 262 6.02 6.81 12.57
C ALA A 262 5.32 7.63 13.67
N VAL A 263 5.00 8.89 13.39
CA VAL A 263 4.24 9.76 14.31
C VAL A 263 2.80 9.28 14.45
N LEU A 264 2.10 9.05 13.34
CA LEU A 264 0.70 8.60 13.34
C LEU A 264 0.50 7.26 14.07
N ARG A 265 1.47 6.36 14.02
CA ARG A 265 1.43 5.07 14.74
C ARG A 265 1.55 5.19 16.26
N ARG A 266 2.09 6.31 16.75
CA ARG A 266 2.33 6.55 18.18
C ARG A 266 1.21 7.33 18.86
N ALA A 267 0.41 8.08 18.09
CA ALA A 267 -0.78 8.80 18.58
C ALA A 267 -1.82 7.83 19.15
#